data_AF-A0A1F9DFY8-F1
#
_entry.id   AF-A0A1F9DFY8-F1
#
_cell.length_a   1.000
_cell.length_b   1.000
_cell.length_c   1.000
_cell.angle_alpha   90.00
_cell.angle_beta   90.00
_cell.angle_gamma   90.00
#
_symmetry.space_group_name_H-M   'P 1'
#
loop_
_entity.id
_entity.type
_entity.pdbx_description
1 polymer ?
#
loop_
_entity_poly.entity_id
_entity_poly.type
_entity_poly.pdbx_seq_one_letter_code
_entity_poly.pdbx_strand_id
1 'polypeptide(L)' 'MFTYIFIKGYENKGIAEGVRYGIVMGLFANIPYAFYDYAMFPLPLSLCLQWFVYGMIEFIIVGIIVAAIYKPARKKKR' A
#
# COMPACT_ATOMS: atom_id res chain seq x y z
N MET A 1 4.42 -1.22 -10.86
CA MET A 1 4.26 -2.51 -10.15
C MET A 1 3.10 -2.50 -9.16
N PHE A 2 2.99 -1.49 -8.28
CA PHE A 2 1.90 -1.34 -7.31
C PHE A 2 0.49 -1.40 -7.94
N THR A 3 0.20 -0.60 -8.96
CA THR A 3 -1.10 -0.64 -9.65
C THR A 3 -1.36 -1.95 -10.40
N TYR A 4 -0.32 -2.60 -10.92
CA TYR A 4 -0.44 -3.89 -11.62
C TYR A 4 -0.88 -5.01 -10.67
N ILE A 5 -0.29 -5.09 -9.47
CA ILE A 5 -0.67 -6.08 -8.46
C ILE A 5 -2.09 -5.80 -7.95
N PHE A 6 -2.46 -4.53 -7.75
CA PHE A 6 -3.83 -4.14 -7.41
C PHE A 6 -4.85 -4.67 -8.43
N ILE A 7 -4.59 -4.47 -9.72
CA ILE A 7 -5.49 -4.91 -10.81
C ILE A 7 -5.64 -6.44 -10.81
N LYS A 8 -4.58 -7.19 -10.53
CA LYS A 8 -4.63 -8.66 -10.46
C LYS A 8 -5.49 -9.17 -9.31
N GLY A 9 -5.55 -8.45 -8.20
CA GLY A 9 -6.32 -8.81 -7.01
C GLY A 9 -7.69 -8.12 -6.91
N TYR A 10 -8.10 -7.36 -7.93
CA TYR A 10 -9.32 -6.56 -7.87
C TYR A 10 -10.59 -7.42 -8.06
N GLU A 11 -11.45 -7.48 -7.04
CA GLU A 11 -12.67 -8.30 -7.02
C GLU A 11 -13.96 -7.46 -7.16
N ASN A 12 -13.88 -6.21 -7.61
CA ASN A 12 -15.01 -5.27 -7.74
C ASN A 12 -15.70 -4.90 -6.41
N LYS A 13 -15.03 -4.98 -5.25
CA LYS A 13 -15.59 -4.53 -3.96
C LYS A 13 -15.31 -3.05 -3.65
N GLY A 14 -14.81 -2.29 -4.63
CA GLY A 14 -14.67 -0.83 -4.54
C GLY A 14 -13.55 -0.36 -3.61
N ILE A 15 -13.80 0.71 -2.85
CA ILE A 15 -12.79 1.42 -2.04
C ILE A 15 -12.19 0.55 -0.93
N ALA A 16 -12.96 -0.41 -0.39
CA ALA A 16 -12.49 -1.32 0.67
C ALA A 16 -11.32 -2.20 0.22
N GLU A 17 -11.22 -2.53 -1.07
CA GLU A 17 -10.06 -3.24 -1.63
C GLU A 17 -8.82 -2.36 -1.67
N GLY A 18 -8.98 -1.06 -1.98
CA GLY A 18 -7.89 -0.09 -1.93
C GLY A 18 -7.26 0.00 -0.55
N VAL A 19 -8.08 0.02 0.50
CA VAL A 19 -7.61 0.03 1.90
C VAL A 19 -6.87 -1.26 2.24
N ARG A 20 -7.48 -2.43 1.99
CA ARG A 20 -6.85 -3.74 2.28
C ARG A 20 -5.53 -3.90 1.53
N TYR A 21 -5.52 -3.52 0.25
CA TYR A 21 -4.33 -3.58 -0.58
C TYR A 21 -3.23 -2.63 -0.10
N GLY A 22 -3.59 -1.39 0.24
CA GLY A 22 -2.68 -0.41 0.81
C GLY A 22 -2.07 -0.87 2.13
N ILE A 23 -2.83 -1.54 3.01
CA ILE A 23 -2.31 -2.14 4.24
C ILE A 23 -1.31 -3.26 3.93
N VAL A 24 -1.67 -4.21 3.06
CA VAL A 24 -0.80 -5.36 2.75
C VAL A 24 0.51 -4.90 2.10
N MET A 25 0.43 -3.99 1.13
CA MET A 25 1.61 -3.43 0.47
C MET A 25 2.41 -2.51 1.38
N GLY A 26 1.72 -1.72 2.21
CA GLY A 26 2.34 -0.87 3.22
C GLY A 26 3.16 -1.67 4.21
N LEU A 27 2.63 -2.78 4.74
CA LEU A 27 3.38 -3.69 5.60
C LEU A 27 4.56 -4.32 4.85
N PHE A 28 4.33 -4.81 3.63
CA PHE A 28 5.37 -5.46 2.84
C PHE A 28 6.55 -4.52 2.52
N ALA A 29 6.28 -3.24 2.27
CA ALA A 29 7.31 -2.25 1.96
C ALA A 29 7.95 -1.63 3.21
N ASN A 30 7.16 -1.25 4.21
CA ASN A 30 7.64 -0.50 5.37
C ASN A 30 8.37 -1.39 6.40
N ILE A 31 8.04 -2.68 6.51
CA ILE A 31 8.76 -3.59 7.43
C ILE A 31 10.24 -3.71 7.04
N PRO A 32 10.61 -4.15 5.83
CA PRO A 32 12.03 -4.26 5.46
C PRO A 32 12.72 -2.90 5.47
N TYR A 33 12.00 -1.82 5.13
CA TYR A 33 12.53 -0.46 5.19
C TYR A 33 12.87 -0.03 6.63
N ALA A 34 12.01 -0.31 7.60
CA ALA A 34 12.27 -0.01 9.01
C ALA A 34 13.47 -0.81 9.58
N PHE A 35 13.62 -2.07 9.19
CA PHE A 35 14.80 -2.88 9.55
C PHE A 35 16.08 -2.35 8.90
N TYR A 36 16.00 -1.94 7.64
CA TYR A 36 17.12 -1.34 6.92
C TYR A 36 17.56 -0.03 7.59
N ASP A 37 16.63 0.88 7.87
CA ASP A 37 16.93 2.16 8.51
C ASP A 37 17.56 1.97 9.89
N TYR A 38 17.06 1.00 10.67
CA TYR A 38 17.64 0.67 11.98
C TYR A 38 19.05 0.06 11.88
N ALA A 39 19.31 -0.77 10.86
CA ALA A 39 20.60 -1.43 10.69
C ALA A 39 21.67 -0.52 10.09
N MET A 40 21.29 0.39 9.19
CA MET A 40 22.23 1.28 8.49
C MET A 40 22.45 2.60 9.20
N PHE A 41 21.42 3.16 9.83
CA PHE A 41 21.52 4.46 10.48
C PHE A 41 21.37 4.29 11.99
N PRO A 42 22.22 4.96 12.81
CA PRO A 42 22.04 5.02 14.26
C PRO A 42 20.88 5.97 14.59
N LEU A 43 19.69 5.67 14.08
CA LEU A 43 18.49 6.47 14.28
C LEU A 43 17.80 6.09 15.59
N PRO A 44 17.25 7.08 16.31
CA PRO A 44 16.41 6.81 17.45
C PRO A 44 15.15 6.05 16.99
N LEU A 45 14.79 5.02 17.76
CA LEU A 45 13.71 4.09 17.45
C LEU A 45 12.35 4.79 17.27
N SER A 46 12.16 5.93 17.95
CA SER A 46 11.01 6.82 17.79
C SER A 46 10.87 7.36 16.36
N LEU A 47 11.96 7.71 15.69
CA LEU A 47 11.92 8.25 14.33
C LEU A 47 11.59 7.15 13.30
N CYS A 48 12.19 5.97 13.45
CA CYS A 48 11.87 4.82 12.59
C CYS A 48 10.39 4.42 12.70
N LEU A 49 9.83 4.42 13.92
CA LEU A 49 8.40 4.17 14.12
C LEU A 49 7.53 5.25 13.47
N GLN A 50 7.93 6.51 13.56
CA GLN A 50 7.18 7.61 12.98
C GLN A 50 7.17 7.52 11.44
N TRP A 51 8.31 7.22 10.83
CA TRP A 51 8.42 6.97 9.39
C TRP A 51 7.61 5.75 8.94
N PHE A 52 7.64 4.67 9.71
CA PHE A 52 6.82 3.50 9.45
C PHE A 52 5.32 3.83 9.45
N VAL A 53 4.86 4.61 10.43
CA VAL A 53 3.43 5.01 10.53
C VAL A 53 3.04 5.94 9.38
N TYR A 54 3.87 6.92 9.03
CA TYR A 54 3.58 7.80 7.90
C TYR A 54 3.59 7.04 6.57
N GLY A 55 4.57 6.17 6.35
CA GLY A 55 4.63 5.32 5.16
C GLY A 55 3.40 4.41 5.07
N MET A 56 2.97 3.81 6.18
CA MET A 56 1.72 3.04 6.25
C MET A 56 0.50 3.86 5.81
N ILE A 57 0.35 5.08 6.34
CA ILE A 57 -0.75 5.98 5.97
C ILE A 57 -0.70 6.32 4.49
N GLU A 58 0.49 6.63 3.97
CA GLU A 58 0.71 6.98 2.56
C GLU A 58 0.32 5.82 1.63
N PHE A 59 0.77 4.60 1.92
CA PHE A 59 0.40 3.41 1.14
C PHE A 59 -1.11 3.13 1.16
N ILE A 60 -1.79 3.38 2.29
CA ILE A 60 -3.25 3.27 2.39
C ILE A 60 -3.93 4.32 1.51
N ILE A 61 -3.51 5.58 1.59
CA ILE A 61 -4.06 6.68 0.79
C ILE A 61 -3.87 6.38 -0.70
N VAL A 62 -2.68 5.98 -1.12
CA VAL A 62 -2.41 5.62 -2.52
C VAL A 62 -3.24 4.42 -2.96
N GLY A 63 -3.41 3.41 -2.09
CA GLY A 63 -4.30 2.27 -2.37
C GLY A 63 -5.76 2.68 -2.56
N ILE A 64 -6.27 3.58 -1.74
CA ILE A 64 -7.62 4.16 -1.87
C ILE A 64 -7.74 4.95 -3.18
N ILE A 65 -6.77 5.80 -3.50
CA ILE A 65 -6.76 6.59 -4.74
C ILE A 65 -6.79 5.67 -5.95
N VAL A 66 -5.97 4.61 -5.94
CA VAL A 66 -5.97 3.62 -7.03
C VAL A 66 -7.33 2.94 -7.14
N ALA A 67 -7.95 2.51 -6.04
CA ALA A 67 -9.28 1.91 -6.07
C ALA A 67 -10.38 2.86 -6.55
N ALA A 68 -10.26 4.16 -6.24
CA ALA A 68 -11.21 5.19 -6.65
C ALA A 68 -11.07 5.58 -8.13
N ILE A 69 -9.82 5.65 -8.64
CA ILE A 69 -9.53 5.97 -10.04
C ILE A 69 -9.75 4.75 -10.94
N TYR A 70 -9.49 3.54 -10.43
CA TYR A 70 -9.59 2.32 -11.21
C TYR A 70 -11.06 2.02 -11.57
N LYS A 71 -11.43 2.40 -12.80
CA LYS A 71 -12.67 1.98 -13.44
C LYS A 71 -12.38 0.72 -14.23
N PRO A 72 -12.89 -0.46 -13.83
CA PRO A 72 -12.72 -1.67 -14.62
C PRO A 72 -13.34 -1.45 -15.99
N ALA A 73 -12.55 -1.58 -17.05
CA ALA A 73 -13.07 -1.60 -18.42
C ALA A 73 -14.11 -2.73 -18.46
N ARG A 74 -15.37 -2.36 -18.69
CA ARG A 74 -16.55 -3.23 -18.70
C ARG A 74 -16.16 -4.62 -19.22
N LYS A 75 -16.10 -5.62 -18.33
CA LYS A 75 -15.99 -7.02 -18.77
C LYS A 75 -17.24 -7.29 -19.59
N LYS A 76 -17.09 -7.30 -20.92
CA LYS A 76 -18.13 -7.71 -21.85
C LYS A 76 -18.43 -9.17 -21.49
N LYS A 77 -19.55 -9.41 -20.79
CA LYS A 77 -20.12 -10.74 -20.62
C LYS A 77 -20.22 -11.34 -22.03
N ARG A 78 -19.40 -12.35 -22.29
CA ARG A 78 -19.45 -13.16 -23.50
C ARG A 78 -20.20 -14.43 -23.16
#